data_AF-A0A1F6L842-F1
#
_entry.id   AF-A0A1F6L842-F1
#
_cell.length_a   1.000
_cell.length_b   1.000
_cell.length_c   1.000
_cell.angle_alpha   90.00
_cell.angle_beta   90.00
_cell.angle_gamma   90.00
#
_symmetry.space_group_name_H-M   'P 1'
#
loop_
_entity.id
_entity.type
_entity.pdbx_description
1 polymer ?
#
loop_
_entity_poly.entity_id
_entity_poly.type
_entity_poly.pdbx_seq_one_letter_code
_entity_poly.pdbx_strand_id
1 'polypeptide(L)' 'MKGVIDRIEEGIAVIEFDDGGQLEIPAKYVAGAREGLVVEIRVDERETAKRKLDISKLQRDLLAGKHLKNKKKRA' A
#
# COMPACT_ATOMS: atom_id res chain seq x y z
N MET A 1 -2.86 13.41 -6.36
CA MET A 1 -2.56 13.74 -7.77
C MET A 1 -3.35 12.79 -8.65
N LYS A 2 -3.87 13.27 -9.79
CA LYS A 2 -4.58 12.43 -10.76
C LYS A 2 -3.76 12.32 -12.03
N GLY A 3 -3.81 11.16 -12.65
CA GLY A 3 -3.18 10.90 -13.94
C GLY A 3 -3.98 9.87 -14.73
N VAL A 4 -3.62 9.69 -15.98
CA VAL A 4 -4.23 8.74 -16.91
C VAL A 4 -3.22 7.65 -17.23
N ILE A 5 -3.70 6.40 -17.31
CA ILE A 5 -2.89 5.29 -17.82
C ILE A 5 -2.75 5.49 -19.32
N ASP A 6 -1.58 5.96 -19.75
CA ASP A 6 -1.27 6.21 -21.17
C ASP A 6 -1.11 4.88 -21.92
N ARG A 7 -0.25 4.00 -21.41
CA ARG A 7 0.03 2.69 -22.01
C ARG A 7 0.35 1.59 -21.00
N ILE A 8 0.12 0.34 -21.39
CA ILE A 8 0.55 -0.85 -20.63
C ILE A 8 1.34 -1.79 -21.54
N GLU A 9 2.65 -1.88 -21.30
CA GLU A 9 3.57 -2.65 -22.14
C GLU A 9 4.55 -3.45 -21.27
N GLU A 10 4.85 -4.68 -21.68
CA GLU A 10 5.84 -5.56 -21.02
C GLU A 10 5.69 -5.70 -19.49
N GLY A 11 4.46 -5.58 -18.97
CA GLY A 11 4.17 -5.67 -17.55
C GLY A 11 4.42 -4.39 -16.75
N ILE A 12 4.63 -3.26 -17.42
CA ILE A 12 4.72 -1.92 -16.87
C ILE A 12 3.51 -1.10 -17.33
N ALA A 13 2.91 -0.35 -16.41
CA ALA A 13 1.92 0.67 -16.72
C ALA A 13 2.58 2.05 -16.64
N VAL A 14 2.39 2.86 -17.67
CA VAL A 14 2.85 4.25 -17.72
C VAL A 14 1.66 5.15 -17.43
N ILE A 15 1.80 5.98 -16.40
CA ILE A 15 0.79 6.95 -15.99
C ILE A 15 1.30 8.34 -16.33
N GLU A 16 0.52 9.12 -17.08
CA GLU A 16 0.79 10.52 -17.36
C GLU A 16 -0.08 11.42 -16.47
N PHE A 17 0.51 12.42 -15.84
CA PHE A 17 -0.18 13.36 -14.97
C PHE A 17 -0.44 14.69 -15.68
N ASP A 18 -1.41 15.45 -15.18
CA ASP A 18 -1.83 16.73 -15.77
C ASP A 18 -0.72 17.80 -15.80
N ASP A 19 0.34 17.63 -14.99
CA ASP A 19 1.51 18.51 -14.95
C ASP A 19 2.62 18.10 -15.94
N GLY A 20 2.37 17.09 -16.78
CA GLY A 20 3.33 16.51 -17.71
C GLY A 20 4.31 15.52 -17.07
N GLY A 21 4.15 15.23 -15.78
CA GLY A 21 4.90 14.18 -15.11
C GLY A 21 4.51 12.78 -15.59
N GLN A 22 5.42 11.83 -15.46
CA GLN A 22 5.16 10.42 -15.75
C GLN A 22 5.57 9.53 -14.58
N LEU A 23 4.81 8.45 -14.36
CA LEU A 23 5.14 7.40 -13.42
C LEU A 23 5.07 6.04 -14.11
N GLU A 24 6.18 5.31 -14.08
CA GLU A 24 6.22 3.90 -14.44
C GLU A 24 5.99 3.05 -13.20
N ILE A 25 4.99 2.17 -13.25
CA ILE A 25 4.67 1.25 -12.17
C ILE A 25 4.46 -0.16 -12.72
N PRO A 26 4.92 -1.22 -12.02
CA PRO A 26 4.57 -2.57 -12.42
C PRO A 26 3.05 -2.75 -12.53
N ALA A 27 2.59 -3.28 -13.66
CA ALA A 27 1.16 -3.41 -13.98
C ALA A 27 0.40 -4.23 -12.92
N LYS A 28 1.08 -5.14 -12.21
CA LYS A 28 0.51 -5.90 -11.09
C LYS A 28 -0.02 -5.04 -9.93
N TYR A 29 0.49 -3.83 -9.74
CA TYR A 29 0.03 -2.92 -8.68
C TYR A 29 -1.17 -2.09 -9.09
N VAL A 30 -1.51 -2.08 -10.38
CA VAL A 30 -2.72 -1.48 -10.95
C VAL A 30 -3.59 -2.56 -11.57
N ALA A 31 -3.81 -3.65 -10.84
CA ALA A 31 -4.58 -4.78 -11.32
C ALA A 31 -6.00 -4.36 -11.77
N GLY A 32 -6.39 -4.75 -12.98
CA GLY A 32 -7.67 -4.36 -13.59
C GLY A 32 -7.65 -3.01 -14.32
N ALA A 33 -6.51 -2.32 -14.35
CA ALA A 33 -6.30 -1.16 -15.19
C ALA A 33 -6.34 -1.50 -16.68
N ARG A 34 -6.84 -0.54 -17.47
CA ARG A 34 -6.68 -0.48 -18.93
C ARG A 34 -6.25 0.93 -19.30
N GLU A 35 -5.68 1.07 -20.49
CA GLU A 35 -5.32 2.36 -21.07
C GLU A 35 -6.53 3.31 -21.11
N GLY A 36 -6.27 4.60 -20.88
CA GLY A 36 -7.27 5.66 -20.79
C GLY A 36 -8.02 5.75 -19.46
N LEU A 37 -7.75 4.88 -18.47
CA LEU A 37 -8.35 5.02 -17.13
C LEU A 37 -7.62 6.07 -16.29
N VAL A 38 -8.40 6.79 -15.47
CA VAL A 38 -7.87 7.75 -14.49
C VAL A 38 -7.49 7.02 -13.20
N VAL A 39 -6.32 7.36 -12.68
CA VAL A 39 -5.82 6.89 -11.38
C VAL A 39 -5.59 8.07 -10.44
N GLU A 40 -5.75 7.83 -9.13
CA GLU A 40 -5.43 8.79 -8.08
C GLU A 40 -4.29 8.27 -7.21
N ILE A 41 -3.23 9.06 -7.08
CA ILE A 41 -2.10 8.78 -6.19
C ILE A 41 -2.15 9.76 -5.02
N ARG A 42 -2.07 9.22 -3.81
CA ARG A 42 -2.12 10.02 -2.58
C ARG A 42 -1.29 9.37 -1.47
N VAL A 43 -0.73 10.21 -0.61
CA VAL A 43 -0.20 9.77 0.69
C VAL A 43 -1.36 9.66 1.67
N ASP A 44 -1.50 8.52 2.33
CA ASP A 44 -2.56 8.28 3.32
C ASP A 44 -2.00 8.36 4.75
N GLU A 45 -2.04 9.57 5.32
CA GLU A 45 -1.57 9.83 6.69
C GLU A 45 -2.43 9.13 7.74
N ARG A 46 -3.73 8.95 7.46
CA ARG A 46 -4.66 8.31 8.41
C ARG A 46 -4.35 6.83 8.55
N GLU A 47 -4.18 6.13 7.43
CA GLU A 47 -3.76 4.73 7.42
C GLU A 47 -2.36 4.57 8.03
N THR A 48 -1.45 5.50 7.76
CA THR A 48 -0.12 5.53 8.37
C THR A 48 -0.20 5.63 9.90
N ALA A 49 -1.02 6.54 10.43
CA ALA A 49 -1.22 6.69 11.87
C ALA A 49 -1.83 5.43 12.51
N LYS A 50 -2.82 4.82 11.84
CA LYS A 50 -3.42 3.55 12.29
C LYS A 50 -2.38 2.43 12.37
N ARG A 51 -1.58 2.24 11.32
CA ARG A 51 -0.50 1.24 11.31
C ARG A 51 0.53 1.47 12.39
N LYS A 52 0.88 2.72 12.67
CA LYS A 52 1.78 3.08 13.78
C LYS A 52 1.22 2.60 15.12
N LEU A 53 -0.07 2.83 15.37
CA LEU A 53 -0.73 2.36 16.60
C LEU A 53 -0.75 0.83 16.69
N ASP A 54 -1.06 0.14 15.60
CA ASP A 54 -1.09 -1.32 15.54
C ASP A 54 0.29 -1.93 15.83
N ILE A 55 1.35 -1.37 15.24
CA ILE A 55 2.74 -1.77 15.49
C ILE A 55 3.11 -1.53 16.95
N SER A 56 2.80 -0.35 17.51
CA SER A 56 3.08 -0.05 18.92
C SER A 56 2.32 -0.97 19.88
N LYS A 57 1.13 -1.44 19.49
CA LYS A 57 0.39 -2.45 20.25
C LYS A 57 1.10 -3.81 20.21
N LEU A 58 1.50 -4.27 19.02
CA LEU A 58 2.25 -5.53 18.85
C LEU A 58 3.55 -5.53 19.66
N GLN A 59 4.30 -4.42 19.63
CA GLN A 59 5.53 -4.26 20.42
C GLN A 59 5.26 -4.39 21.93
N ARG A 60 4.24 -3.70 22.45
CA ARG A 60 3.85 -3.81 23.86
C ARG A 60 3.45 -5.23 24.24
N ASP A 61 2.71 -5.92 23.37
CA ASP A 61 2.24 -7.29 23.61
C ASP A 61 3.40 -8.30 23.61
N LEU A 62 4.40 -8.11 22.74
CA LEU A 62 5.64 -8.88 22.74
C LEU A 62 6.45 -8.66 24.03
N LEU A 63 6.69 -7.39 24.41
CA LEU A 63 7.44 -7.03 25.61
C LEU A 63 6.75 -7.48 26.90
N ALA A 64 5.42 -7.45 26.95
CA ALA A 64 4.63 -7.93 28.09
C ALA A 64 4.55 -9.47 28.18
N GLY A 65 5.24 -10.20 27.29
CA GLY A 65 5.26 -11.66 27.27
C GLY A 65 3.88 -12.30 27.04
N LYS A 66 2.91 -11.57 26.47
CA LYS A 66 1.54 -12.08 26.27
C LYS A 66 1.52 -13.29 25.32
N HIS A 67 2.50 -13.40 24.43
CA HIS A 67 2.66 -14.57 23.56
C HIS A 67 3.13 -15.84 24.33
N LEU A 68 3.84 -15.68 25.45
CA LEU A 68 4.27 -16.80 26.31
C LEU A 68 3.17 -17.32 27.24
N LYS A 69 2.23 -16.44 27.63
CA LYS A 69 1.09 -16.81 28.50
C LYS A 69 0.06 -17.72 27.79
N ASN A 70 -0.09 -17.59 26.47
CA ASN A 70 -1.01 -18.42 25.70
C ASN A 70 -0.48 -19.84 25.42
N LYS A 71 0.85 -20.05 25.35
CA LYS A 71 1.44 -21.39 25.21
C LYS A 71 1.27 -22.25 26.47
N LYS A 72 1.39 -21.66 27.67
CA LYS A 72 1.24 -22.37 28.95
C LYS A 72 -0.21 -22.75 29.31
N LYS A 73 -1.22 -22.15 28.65
CA LYS A 73 -2.64 -22.44 28.89
C LYS A 73 -3.21 -23.56 28.00
N ARG A 74 -2.41 -24.04 27.04
CA ARG A 74 -2.76 -25.10 26.08
C ARG A 74 -1.91 -26.37 26.22
N ALA A 75 -1.10 -26.44 27.29
CA ALA A 75 -0.31 -27.62 27.67
C ALA A 75 -0.89 -28.23 28.93
#